data_AF-A0A328ALY1-F1
#
_entry.id   AF-A0A328ALY1-F1
#
_cell.length_a   1.000
_cell.length_b   1.000
_cell.length_c   1.000
_cell.angle_alpha   90.00
_cell.angle_beta   90.00
_cell.angle_gamma   90.00
#
_symmetry.space_group_name_H-M   'P 1'
#
loop_
_entity.id
_entity.type
_entity.pdbx_description
1 polymer ?
#
loop_
_entity_poly.entity_id
_entity_poly.type
_entity_poly.pdbx_seq_one_letter_code
_entity_poly.pdbx_strand_id
1 'polypeptide(L)' 'MPSVSVRKSRVPAEILNIGGTAAAILAVVMTGAGLSSMLPDPSPWLTAAAYLGPAGLAFAAYWWVAQKL' A
#
# COMPACT_ATOMS: atom_id res chain seq x y z
N MET A 1 -18.47 33.02 -28.00
CA MET A 1 -18.44 32.13 -26.82
C MET A 1 -17.09 31.44 -26.79
N PRO A 2 -16.23 31.62 -25.77
CA PRO A 2 -14.97 30.90 -25.71
C PRO A 2 -15.25 29.45 -25.31
N SER A 3 -14.88 28.51 -26.19
CA SER A 3 -14.94 27.08 -25.93
C SER A 3 -13.88 26.70 -24.90
N VAL A 4 -14.30 26.41 -23.67
CA VAL A 4 -13.43 25.87 -22.62
C VAL A 4 -13.03 24.45 -23.03
N SER A 5 -11.85 24.32 -23.62
CA SER A 5 -11.24 23.01 -23.83
C SER A 5 -10.67 22.53 -22.50
N VAL A 6 -11.43 21.68 -21.81
CA VAL A 6 -10.93 20.96 -20.62
C VAL A 6 -9.86 20.01 -21.13
N ARG A 7 -8.59 20.42 -21.05
CA ARG A 7 -7.47 19.50 -21.23
C ARG A 7 -7.66 18.37 -20.23
N LYS A 8 -7.65 17.14 -20.73
CA LYS A 8 -7.56 15.91 -19.95
C LYS A 8 -6.43 16.08 -18.93
N SER A 9 -6.78 16.45 -17.69
CA SER A 9 -5.80 16.69 -16.64
C SER A 9 -5.13 15.35 -16.34
N ARG A 10 -3.86 15.20 -16.73
CA ARG A 10 -3.06 14.08 -16.24
C ARG A 10 -2.92 14.29 -14.74
N VAL A 11 -3.42 13.34 -13.95
CA VAL A 11 -3.27 13.36 -12.50
C VAL A 11 -1.77 13.55 -12.20
N PRO A 12 -1.38 14.56 -11.40
CA PRO A 12 0.00 14.78 -11.01
C PRO A 12 0.60 13.51 -10.42
N ALA A 13 1.84 13.19 -10.80
CA ALA A 13 2.55 12.00 -10.30
C ALA A 13 2.62 11.96 -8.77
N GLU A 14 2.65 13.12 -8.13
CA GLU A 14 2.63 13.26 -6.67
C GLU A 14 1.32 12.75 -6.04
N ILE A 15 0.16 13.03 -6.66
CA ILE A 15 -1.13 12.50 -6.19
C ILE A 15 -1.17 10.98 -6.35
N LEU A 16 -0.61 10.45 -7.44
CA LEU A 16 -0.51 9.01 -7.66
C LEU A 16 0.41 8.34 -6.62
N ASN A 17 1.54 8.98 -6.27
CA ASN A 17 2.46 8.46 -5.26
C ASN A 17 1.83 8.45 -3.85
N ILE A 18 1.15 9.53 -3.47
CA ILE A 18 0.45 9.61 -2.19
C ILE A 18 -0.66 8.56 -2.13
N GLY A 19 -1.50 8.49 -3.18
CA GLY A 19 -2.59 7.54 -3.27
C GLY A 19 -2.12 6.08 -3.26
N GLY A 20 -1.07 5.76 -4.03
CA GLY A 20 -0.47 4.43 -4.08
C GLY A 20 0.14 4.02 -2.74
N THR A 21 0.86 4.94 -2.07
CA THR A 21 1.45 4.67 -0.75
C THR A 21 0.38 4.45 0.31
N ALA A 22 -0.66 5.29 0.34
CA ALA A 22 -1.78 5.13 1.27
C ALA A 22 -2.51 3.80 1.06
N ALA A 23 -2.78 3.43 -0.20
CA ALA A 23 -3.40 2.16 -0.54
C ALA A 23 -2.53 0.96 -0.12
N ALA A 24 -1.21 1.03 -0.31
CA ALA A 24 -0.28 -0.01 0.11
C ALA A 24 -0.25 -0.19 1.64
N ILE A 25 -0.19 0.90 2.40
CA ILE A 25 -0.25 0.86 3.86
C ILE A 25 -1.56 0.24 4.33
N LEU A 26 -2.69 0.68 3.75
CA LEU A 26 -4.01 0.18 4.12
C LEU A 26 -4.14 -1.32 3.82
N ALA A 27 -3.64 -1.78 2.67
CA ALA A 27 -3.61 -3.19 2.32
C ALA A 27 -2.79 -4.02 3.32
N VAL A 28 -1.61 -3.53 3.74
CA VAL A 28 -0.77 -4.18 4.75
C VAL A 28 -1.50 -4.29 6.09
N VAL A 29 -2.12 -3.20 6.56
CA VAL A 29 -2.85 -3.17 7.83
C VAL A 29 -4.06 -4.10 7.80
N MET A 30 -4.85 -4.06 6.73
CA MET A 30 -6.01 -4.93 6.55
C MET A 30 -5.62 -6.41 6.50
N THR A 31 -4.54 -6.74 5.79
CA THR A 31 -4.02 -8.11 5.71
C THR A 31 -3.50 -8.57 7.07
N GLY A 32 -2.70 -7.75 7.75
CA GLY A 32 -2.18 -8.07 9.08
C GLY A 32 -3.28 -8.25 10.12
N ALA A 33 -4.32 -7.41 10.08
CA ALA A 33 -5.50 -7.55 10.93
C ALA A 33 -6.29 -8.84 10.63
N GLY A 34 -6.50 -9.16 9.35
CA GLY A 34 -7.16 -10.39 8.92
C GLY A 34 -6.38 -11.65 9.30
N LEU A 35 -5.05 -11.63 9.17
CA LEU A 35 -4.20 -12.72 9.64
C LEU A 35 -4.25 -12.85 11.16
N SER A 36 -4.20 -11.73 11.88
CA SER A 36 -4.24 -11.72 13.35
C SER A 36 -5.57 -12.23 13.90
N SER A 37 -6.70 -11.96 13.25
CA SER A 37 -8.02 -12.43 13.69
C SER A 37 -8.22 -13.95 13.54
N MET A 38 -7.38 -14.61 12.72
CA MET A 38 -7.39 -16.05 12.54
C MET A 38 -6.46 -16.79 13.50
N LEU A 39 -5.68 -16.07 14.33
CA LEU A 39 -4.77 -16.67 15.31
C LEU A 39 -5.55 -17.14 16.55
N PRO A 40 -5.49 -18.44 16.91
CA PRO A 40 -6.24 -18.97 18.05
C PRO A 40 -5.69 -18.48 19.40
N ASP A 41 -4.37 -18.31 19.53
CA ASP A 41 -3.69 -17.78 20.72
C ASP A 41 -2.57 -16.81 20.30
N PRO A 42 -2.90 -15.55 19.96
CA PRO A 42 -1.92 -14.62 19.43
C PRO A 42 -0.96 -14.15 20.53
N SER A 43 0.26 -14.67 20.52
CA SER A 43 1.36 -14.04 21.24
C SER A 43 1.72 -12.69 20.59
N PRO A 44 2.29 -11.74 21.33
CA PRO A 44 2.70 -10.44 20.76
C PRO A 44 3.62 -10.59 19.53
N TRP A 45 4.48 -11.62 19.52
CA TRP A 45 5.36 -11.93 18.41
C TRP A 45 4.62 -12.46 17.18
N LEU A 46 3.60 -13.30 17.37
CA LEU A 46 2.77 -13.80 16.28
C LEU A 46 1.94 -12.66 15.66
N THR A 47 1.37 -11.78 16.49
CA THR A 47 0.69 -10.58 16.00
C THR A 47 1.66 -9.69 15.23
N ALA A 48 2.85 -9.40 15.78
CA ALA A 48 3.85 -8.61 15.06
C ALA A 48 4.23 -9.24 13.71
N ALA A 49 4.44 -10.56 13.67
CA ALA A 49 4.73 -11.30 12.44
C ALA A 49 3.59 -11.20 11.40
N ALA A 50 2.33 -11.23 11.85
CA ALA A 50 1.16 -11.11 10.98
C ALA A 50 1.11 -9.75 10.25
N TYR A 51 1.64 -8.68 10.84
CA TYR A 51 1.79 -7.37 10.17
C TYR A 51 3.10 -7.24 9.40
N LEU A 52 4.21 -7.75 9.95
CA LEU A 52 5.53 -7.66 9.34
C LEU A 52 5.65 -8.47 8.06
N GLY A 53 4.97 -9.62 7.95
CA GLY A 53 4.96 -10.43 6.73
C GLY A 53 4.46 -9.64 5.51
N PRO A 54 3.21 -9.16 5.52
CA PRO A 54 2.67 -8.33 4.45
C PRO A 54 3.47 -7.03 4.23
N ALA A 55 3.93 -6.37 5.29
CA ALA A 55 4.75 -5.16 5.18
C ALA A 55 6.08 -5.44 4.45
N GLY A 56 6.75 -6.54 4.80
CA GLY A 56 7.99 -6.98 4.17
C GLY A 56 7.80 -7.32 2.69
N LEU A 57 6.68 -7.96 2.33
CA LEU A 57 6.34 -8.24 0.93
C LEU A 57 6.08 -6.95 0.15
N ALA A 58 5.34 -6.00 0.71
CA ALA A 58 5.09 -4.70 0.09
C ALA A 58 6.40 -3.93 -0.14
N PHE A 59 7.31 -3.95 0.85
CA PHE A 59 8.65 -3.36 0.72
C PHE A 59 9.48 -4.05 -0.37
N ALA A 60 9.52 -5.39 -0.39
CA ALA A 60 10.26 -6.14 -1.39
C ALA A 60 9.74 -5.86 -2.82
N ALA A 61 8.42 -5.75 -2.98
CA ALA A 61 7.79 -5.37 -4.24
C ALA A 61 8.19 -3.95 -4.67
N TYR A 62 8.15 -2.97 -3.74
CA TYR A 62 8.63 -1.62 -4.01
C TYR A 62 10.11 -1.62 -4.41
N TRP A 63 10.96 -2.30 -3.64
CA TRP A 63 12.40 -2.38 -3.89
C TRP A 63 12.70 -2.94 -5.28
N TRP A 64 12.01 -4.01 -5.69
CA TRP A 64 12.16 -4.59 -7.02
C TRP A 64 11.81 -3.62 -8.15
N VAL A 65 10.74 -2.84 -7.97
CA VAL A 65 10.35 -1.81 -8.96
C VAL A 65 11.36 -0.67 -8.97
N ALA A 66 11.80 -0.22 -7.80
CA ALA A 66 12.76 0.87 -7.65
C ALA A 66 14.12 0.59 -8.32
N GLN A 67 14.56 -0.67 -8.34
CA GLN A 67 15.79 -1.09 -9.04
C GLN A 67 15.73 -0.92 -10.56
N LYS A 68 14.55 -0.70 -11.13
CA LYS A 68 14.32 -0.57 -12.59
C LYS A 68 14.01 0.86 -13.04
N LEU A 69 13.89 1.79 -12.10
CA LEU A 69 13.69 3.22 -12.34
C LEU A 69 15.04 3.93 -12.40
#